data_AF-A0A7V8VL42-F1
#
_entry.id   AF-A0A7V8VL42-F1
#
_cell.length_a   1.000
_cell.length_b   1.000
_cell.length_c   1.000
_cell.angle_alpha   90.00
_cell.angle_beta   90.00
_cell.angle_gamma   90.00
#
_symmetry.space_group_name_H-M   'P 1'
#
loop_
_entity.id
_entity.type
_entity.pdbx_description
1 polymer ?
#
loop_
_entity_poly.entity_id
_entity_poly.type
_entity_poly.pdbx_seq_one_letter_code
_entity_poly.pdbx_strand_id
1 'polypeptide(L)'
;MFVQIGAIYRVSQLIAHPLLAAALVLSAMLIASGAGAAVLTRNTNAWAAHSFALLGISLALTTLLFPVLLQVFYPEPTWARGVVSVAWIALPAFFMGFPFPYSLSRLGNPNEVPWALAMNGFGSVLGSVGATLVAVHFGFFALGVSAVGLYVAVWLCSVQAFSASRATHSD
;
A
#
# COMPACT_ATOMS: atom_id res chain seq x y z
N MET A 1 -3.28 -0.97 -6.26
CA MET A 1 -3.52 0.04 -7.33
C MET A 1 -3.99 1.39 -6.82
N PHE A 2 -5.02 1.48 -5.97
CA PHE A 2 -5.51 2.77 -5.43
C PHE A 2 -4.40 3.63 -4.80
N VAL A 3 -3.60 3.04 -3.90
CA VAL A 3 -2.46 3.71 -3.27
C VAL A 3 -1.44 4.17 -4.31
N GLN A 4 -1.12 3.32 -5.29
CA GLN A 4 -0.12 3.61 -6.33
C GLN A 4 -0.57 4.78 -7.22
N ILE A 5 -1.79 4.74 -7.76
CA ILE A 5 -2.34 5.81 -8.61
C ILE A 5 -2.43 7.12 -7.82
N GLY A 6 -2.89 7.07 -6.57
CA GLY A 6 -2.93 8.24 -5.69
C GLY A 6 -1.54 8.81 -5.38
N ALA A 7 -0.53 7.95 -5.19
CA ALA A 7 0.85 8.37 -4.99
C ALA A 7 1.46 9.00 -6.24
N ILE A 8 1.25 8.42 -7.43
CA ILE A 8 1.72 8.99 -8.70
C ILE A 8 1.14 10.38 -8.91
N TYR A 9 -0.17 10.54 -8.69
CA TYR A 9 -0.80 11.85 -8.81
C TYR A 9 -0.21 12.86 -7.83
N ARG A 10 -0.15 12.52 -6.54
CA ARG A 10 0.38 13.42 -5.49
C ARG A 10 1.83 13.83 -5.74
N VAL A 11 2.69 12.89 -6.14
CA VAL A 11 4.08 13.21 -6.49
C VAL A 11 4.16 14.01 -7.78
N SER A 12 3.26 13.78 -8.75
CA SER A 12 3.20 14.62 -9.95
C SER A 12 2.84 16.07 -9.64
N GLN A 13 2.03 16.33 -8.61
CA GLN A 13 1.75 17.70 -8.13
C GLN A 13 2.98 18.35 -7.50
N LEU A 14 3.81 17.56 -6.79
CA LEU A 14 5.00 18.10 -6.15
C LEU A 14 6.15 18.33 -7.15
N ILE A 15 6.37 17.40 -8.08
CA ILE A 15 7.52 17.42 -9.02
C ILE A 15 7.18 18.11 -10.35
N ALA A 16 5.89 18.29 -10.68
CA ALA A 16 5.38 18.86 -11.94
C ALA A 16 5.77 18.10 -13.23
N HIS A 17 6.26 16.87 -13.11
CA HIS A 17 6.56 15.99 -14.25
C HIS A 17 5.93 14.60 -14.04
N PRO A 18 4.84 14.25 -14.75
CA PRO A 18 4.11 12.99 -14.55
C PRO A 18 4.96 11.73 -14.78
N LEU A 19 5.83 11.75 -15.79
CA LEU A 19 6.67 10.60 -16.13
C LEU A 19 7.74 10.34 -15.06
N LEU A 20 8.38 11.40 -14.56
CA LEU A 20 9.35 11.31 -13.47
C LEU A 20 8.67 10.89 -12.17
N ALA A 21 7.48 11.42 -11.88
CA ALA A 21 6.70 11.02 -10.72
C ALA A 21 6.38 9.53 -10.74
N ALA A 22 5.89 9.00 -11.86
CA ALA A 22 5.61 7.57 -12.00
C ALA A 22 6.88 6.72 -11.77
N ALA A 23 7.99 7.06 -12.42
CA ALA A 23 9.26 6.33 -12.26
C ALA A 23 9.76 6.33 -10.81
N LEU A 24 9.73 7.50 -10.15
CA LEU A 24 10.13 7.65 -8.75
C LEU A 24 9.22 6.85 -7.81
N VAL A 25 7.90 6.98 -7.96
CA VAL A 25 6.91 6.28 -7.13
C VAL A 25 7.09 4.76 -7.26
N LEU A 26 7.17 4.25 -8.48
CA LEU A 26 7.32 2.81 -8.72
C LEU A 26 8.64 2.29 -8.15
N SER A 27 9.74 3.00 -8.40
CA SER A 27 11.07 2.59 -7.90
C SER A 27 11.11 2.60 -6.37
N ALA A 28 10.61 3.66 -5.73
CA ALA A 28 10.53 3.78 -4.29
C ALA A 28 9.62 2.70 -3.68
N MET A 29 8.45 2.44 -4.29
CA MET A 29 7.55 1.40 -3.84
C MET A 29 8.21 0.01 -3.93
N LEU A 30 8.89 -0.31 -5.03
CA LEU A 30 9.55 -1.60 -5.20
C LEU A 30 10.67 -1.80 -4.17
N ILE A 31 11.53 -0.80 -3.97
CA ILE A 31 12.63 -0.86 -2.99
C ILE A 31 12.07 -1.00 -1.56
N ALA A 32 11.14 -0.12 -1.18
CA ALA A 32 10.58 -0.12 0.17
C ALA A 32 9.76 -1.38 0.45
N SER A 33 8.92 -1.81 -0.49
CA SER A 33 8.13 -3.05 -0.34
C SER A 33 9.03 -4.30 -0.31
N GLY A 34 10.10 -4.35 -1.10
CA GLY A 34 11.10 -5.41 -1.01
C GLY A 34 11.81 -5.44 0.34
N ALA A 35 12.22 -4.28 0.87
CA ALA A 35 12.79 -4.18 2.21
C ALA A 35 11.79 -4.61 3.29
N GLY A 36 10.53 -4.20 3.17
CA GLY A 36 9.44 -4.60 4.07
C GLY A 36 9.20 -6.10 4.05
N ALA A 37 9.11 -6.69 2.86
CA ALA A 37 9.02 -8.14 2.72
C ALA A 37 10.19 -8.83 3.42
N ALA A 38 11.44 -8.41 3.18
CA ALA A 38 12.61 -9.04 3.76
C ALA A 38 12.72 -8.90 5.29
N VAL A 39 12.29 -7.77 5.85
CA VAL A 39 12.39 -7.49 7.29
C VAL A 39 11.24 -8.11 8.07
N LEU A 40 9.99 -7.87 7.64
CA LEU A 40 8.81 -8.27 8.41
C LEU A 40 8.52 -9.77 8.32
N THR A 41 8.87 -10.43 7.21
CA THR A 41 8.65 -11.88 7.06
C THR A 41 9.58 -12.74 7.93
N ARG A 42 10.66 -12.17 8.50
CA ARG A 42 11.52 -12.89 9.45
C ARG A 42 10.80 -13.28 10.74
N ASN A 43 9.77 -12.53 11.14
CA ASN A 43 8.99 -12.79 12.34
C ASN A 43 7.49 -12.64 12.06
N THR A 44 6.99 -13.49 11.16
CA THR A 44 5.64 -13.43 10.58
C THR A 44 4.53 -13.35 11.62
N ASN A 45 4.60 -14.14 12.70
CA ASN A 45 3.53 -14.19 13.71
C ASN A 45 3.43 -12.91 14.55
N ALA A 46 4.56 -12.28 14.89
CA ALA A 46 4.54 -11.02 15.65
C ALA A 46 4.01 -9.86 14.81
N TRP A 47 4.34 -9.86 13.51
CA TRP A 47 4.03 -8.75 12.61
C TRP A 47 2.70 -8.90 11.89
N ALA A 48 2.14 -10.10 11.75
CA ALA A 48 0.92 -10.34 10.97
C ALA A 48 -0.20 -9.31 11.24
N ALA A 49 -0.67 -9.21 12.48
CA ALA A 49 -1.75 -8.28 12.83
C ALA A 49 -1.31 -6.80 12.83
N HIS A 50 -0.06 -6.53 13.25
CA HIS A 50 0.47 -5.17 13.37
C HIS A 50 0.77 -4.53 12.01
N SER A 51 1.27 -5.30 11.04
CA SER A 51 1.63 -4.80 9.70
C SER A 51 0.44 -4.24 8.96
N PHE A 52 -0.72 -4.90 9.04
CA PHE A 52 -1.95 -4.41 8.43
C PHE A 52 -2.47 -3.12 9.11
N ALA A 53 -2.42 -3.06 10.45
CA ALA A 53 -2.80 -1.86 11.19
C ALA A 53 -1.85 -0.69 10.89
N LEU A 54 -0.53 -0.92 10.92
CA LEU A 54 0.50 0.07 10.58
C LEU A 54 0.42 0.51 9.13
N LEU A 55 0.05 -0.38 8.20
CA LEU A 55 -0.25 -0.03 6.82
C LEU A 55 -1.45 0.91 6.74
N GLY A 56 -2.55 0.60 7.42
CA GLY A 56 -3.73 1.47 7.49
C GLY A 56 -3.40 2.85 8.08
N ILE A 57 -2.67 2.88 9.20
CA ILE A 57 -2.23 4.12 9.87
C ILE A 57 -1.30 4.94 8.98
N SER A 58 -0.29 4.32 8.36
CA SER A 58 0.64 5.02 7.46
C SER A 58 -0.08 5.56 6.22
N LEU A 59 -1.05 4.85 5.65
CA LEU A 59 -1.88 5.34 4.56
C LEU A 59 -2.78 6.51 4.97
N ALA A 60 -3.39 6.44 6.16
CA ALA A 60 -4.20 7.53 6.70
C ALA A 60 -3.33 8.77 6.95
N LEU A 61 -2.19 8.62 7.61
CA LEU A 61 -1.25 9.69 7.90
C LEU A 61 -0.73 10.35 6.63
N THR A 62 -0.29 9.55 5.65
CA THR A 62 0.21 10.07 4.36
C THR A 62 -0.89 10.79 3.59
N THR A 63 -2.14 10.31 3.64
CA THR A 63 -3.29 10.97 3.00
C THR A 63 -3.63 12.31 3.66
N LEU A 64 -3.63 12.37 5.00
CA LEU A 64 -4.00 13.56 5.77
C LEU A 64 -2.91 14.65 5.77
N LEU A 65 -1.63 14.25 5.83
CA LEU A 65 -0.51 15.19 5.89
C LEU A 65 -0.06 15.71 4.52
N PHE A 66 -0.57 15.15 3.43
CA PHE A 66 -0.15 15.54 2.08
C PHE A 66 -0.32 17.04 1.78
N PRO A 67 -1.42 17.73 2.16
CA PRO A 67 -1.55 19.17 1.91
C PRO A 67 -0.47 20.00 2.60
N VAL A 68 -0.09 19.63 3.83
CA VAL A 68 0.98 20.30 4.59
C VAL A 68 2.32 20.06 3.92
N LEU A 69 2.59 18.81 3.51
CA LEU A 69 3.81 18.44 2.80
C LEU A 69 3.95 19.22 1.49
N LEU A 70 2.85 19.40 0.75
CA LEU A 70 2.84 20.20 -0.47
C LEU A 70 3.18 21.66 -0.15
N GLN A 71 2.52 22.29 0.83
CA GLN A 71 2.81 23.70 1.17
C GLN A 71 4.27 23.94 1.58
N VAL A 72 4.84 23.03 2.38
CA VAL A 72 6.21 23.17 2.89
C VAL A 72 7.26 22.95 1.81
N PHE A 73 7.08 21.95 0.94
CA PHE A 73 8.12 21.53 -0.01
C PHE A 73 7.90 22.02 -1.44
N TYR A 74 6.75 22.61 -1.77
CA TYR A 74 6.53 23.18 -3.09
C TYR A 74 7.52 24.29 -3.47
N PRO A 75 7.95 25.19 -2.56
CA PRO A 75 8.95 26.22 -2.87
C PRO A 75 10.38 25.67 -3.06
N GLU A 76 10.63 24.44 -2.61
CA GLU A 76 11.96 23.83 -2.60
C GLU A 76 12.39 23.32 -3.99
N PRO A 77 13.69 23.16 -4.24
CA PRO A 77 14.19 22.67 -5.52
C PRO A 77 13.72 21.23 -5.82
N THR A 78 13.70 20.87 -7.09
CA THR A 78 13.17 19.58 -7.59
C THR A 78 13.80 18.36 -6.94
N TRP A 79 15.11 18.40 -6.62
CA TRP A 79 15.78 17.28 -5.96
C TRP A 79 15.23 17.06 -4.53
N ALA A 80 14.98 18.13 -3.77
CA ALA A 80 14.43 18.05 -2.42
C ALA A 80 13.00 17.50 -2.45
N ARG A 81 12.18 17.99 -3.38
CA ARG A 81 10.83 17.46 -3.66
C ARG A 81 10.85 15.98 -4.01
N GLY A 82 11.85 15.54 -4.77
CA GLY A 82 12.08 14.13 -5.10
C GLY A 82 12.38 13.28 -3.86
N VAL A 83 13.35 13.70 -3.03
CA VAL A 83 13.73 12.98 -1.80
C VAL A 83 12.54 12.85 -0.85
N VAL A 84 11.79 13.94 -0.65
CA VAL A 84 10.61 13.93 0.22
C VAL A 84 9.50 13.05 -0.34
N SER A 85 9.30 13.04 -1.66
CA SER A 85 8.34 12.13 -2.32
C SER A 85 8.68 10.67 -2.08
N VAL A 86 9.97 10.32 -2.21
CA VAL A 86 10.46 8.96 -1.93
C VAL A 86 10.23 8.60 -0.48
N ALA A 87 10.59 9.48 0.47
CA ALA A 87 10.39 9.24 1.90
C ALA A 87 8.90 9.08 2.27
N TRP A 88 8.03 9.92 1.70
CA TRP A 88 6.59 9.91 1.93
C TRP A 88 5.95 8.59 1.44
N ILE A 89 6.40 8.05 0.30
CA ILE A 89 5.89 6.78 -0.25
C ILE A 89 6.53 5.56 0.41
N ALA A 90 7.79 5.65 0.80
CA ALA A 90 8.54 4.54 1.35
C ALA A 90 7.85 3.96 2.60
N LEU A 91 7.30 4.82 3.46
CA LEU A 91 6.65 4.39 4.70
C LEU A 91 5.45 3.44 4.45
N PRO A 92 4.39 3.83 3.71
CA PRO A 92 3.30 2.91 3.42
C PRO A 92 3.75 1.73 2.52
N ALA A 93 4.66 1.96 1.58
CA ALA A 93 5.15 0.90 0.70
C ALA A 93 5.91 -0.21 1.44
N PHE A 94 6.66 0.14 2.48
CA PHE A 94 7.35 -0.80 3.36
C PHE A 94 6.37 -1.76 4.03
N PHE A 95 5.31 -1.24 4.67
CA PHE A 95 4.29 -2.09 5.28
C PHE A 95 3.46 -2.86 4.24
N MET A 96 3.27 -2.31 3.04
CA MET A 96 2.59 -2.98 1.92
C MET A 96 3.37 -4.19 1.38
N GLY A 97 4.68 -4.27 1.62
CA GLY A 97 5.52 -5.38 1.18
C GLY A 97 5.30 -6.70 1.92
N PHE A 98 4.71 -6.67 3.13
CA PHE A 98 4.54 -7.85 3.97
C PHE A 98 3.31 -8.72 3.64
N PRO A 99 2.09 -8.17 3.42
CA PRO A 99 0.86 -8.95 3.27
C PRO A 99 0.90 -10.04 2.21
N PHE A 100 1.50 -9.75 1.06
CA PHE A 100 1.48 -10.66 -0.08
C PHE A 100 2.38 -11.89 0.12
N PRO A 101 3.68 -11.76 0.46
CA PRO A 101 4.52 -12.91 0.81
C PRO A 101 3.97 -13.70 2.01
N TYR A 102 3.43 -13.02 3.02
CA TYR A 102 2.82 -13.66 4.18
C TYR A 102 1.61 -14.51 3.80
N SER A 103 0.73 -14.00 2.94
CA SER A 103 -0.46 -14.74 2.51
C SER A 103 -0.10 -15.93 1.62
N LEU A 104 0.91 -15.78 0.75
CA LEU A 104 1.40 -16.88 -0.08
C LEU A 104 2.03 -18.01 0.74
N SER A 105 2.77 -17.71 1.82
CA SER A 105 3.36 -18.75 2.67
C SER A 105 2.34 -19.52 3.51
N ARG A 106 1.08 -19.07 3.53
CA ARG A 106 -0.05 -19.72 4.22
C ARG A 106 -0.87 -20.62 3.29
N LEU A 107 -0.59 -20.63 1.99
CA LEU A 107 -1.24 -21.55 1.05
C LEU A 107 -0.83 -22.99 1.38
N GLY A 108 -1.82 -23.89 1.42
CA GLY A 108 -1.60 -25.29 1.80
C GLY A 108 -1.04 -26.14 0.67
N ASN A 109 -1.24 -25.70 -0.58
CA ASN A 109 -0.84 -26.44 -1.77
C ASN A 109 -0.10 -25.52 -2.76
N PRO A 110 1.11 -25.89 -3.25
CA PRO A 110 1.81 -25.15 -4.30
C PRO A 110 0.98 -24.89 -5.57
N ASN A 111 0.00 -25.75 -5.89
CA ASN A 111 -0.90 -25.57 -7.03
C ASN A 111 -1.86 -24.37 -6.87
N GLU A 112 -2.00 -23.80 -5.66
CA GLU A 112 -2.80 -22.61 -5.39
C GLU A 112 -2.05 -21.32 -5.72
N VAL A 113 -0.71 -21.36 -5.79
CA VAL A 113 0.12 -20.17 -6.03
C VAL A 113 -0.22 -19.49 -7.37
N PRO A 114 -0.34 -20.20 -8.52
CA PRO A 114 -0.74 -19.57 -9.78
C PRO A 114 -2.12 -18.90 -9.71
N TRP A 115 -3.07 -19.48 -8.98
CA TRP A 115 -4.40 -18.91 -8.78
C TRP A 115 -4.35 -17.64 -7.94
N ALA A 116 -3.56 -17.62 -6.86
CA ALA A 116 -3.35 -16.42 -6.06
C ALA A 116 -2.72 -15.28 -6.88
N LEU A 117 -1.75 -15.60 -7.75
CA LEU A 117 -1.16 -14.65 -8.69
C LEU A 117 -2.17 -14.14 -9.73
N ALA A 118 -3.00 -15.03 -10.28
CA ALA A 118 -4.04 -14.66 -11.23
C ALA A 118 -5.06 -13.70 -10.62
N MET A 119 -5.51 -13.96 -9.38
CA MET A 119 -6.42 -13.08 -8.64
C MET A 119 -5.80 -11.71 -8.36
N ASN A 120 -4.51 -11.66 -7.99
CA ASN A 120 -3.79 -10.40 -7.82
C ASN A 120 -3.68 -9.60 -9.15
N GLY A 121 -3.42 -10.30 -10.25
CA GLY A 121 -3.38 -9.70 -11.59
C GLY A 121 -4.74 -9.12 -11.99
N PHE A 122 -5.81 -9.90 -11.85
CA PHE A 122 -7.19 -9.46 -12.12
C PHE A 122 -7.59 -8.27 -11.24
N GLY A 123 -7.34 -8.36 -9.94
CA GLY A 123 -7.59 -7.27 -8.99
C GLY A 123 -6.81 -6.00 -9.30
N SER A 124 -5.61 -6.11 -9.89
CA SER A 124 -4.84 -4.96 -10.35
C SER A 124 -5.46 -4.27 -11.56
N VAL A 125 -6.03 -5.02 -12.51
CA VAL A 125 -6.76 -4.45 -13.65
C VAL A 125 -8.04 -3.76 -13.19
N LEU A 126 -8.87 -4.43 -12.39
CA LEU A 126 -10.08 -3.80 -11.83
C LEU A 126 -9.73 -2.62 -10.93
N GLY A 127 -8.68 -2.75 -10.14
CA GLY A 127 -8.23 -1.73 -9.22
C GLY A 127 -7.69 -0.48 -9.91
N SER A 128 -7.07 -0.61 -11.10
CA SER A 128 -6.60 0.56 -11.85
C SER A 128 -7.77 1.34 -12.47
N VAL A 129 -8.73 0.64 -13.06
CA VAL A 129 -9.96 1.24 -13.58
C VAL A 129 -10.78 1.88 -12.45
N GLY A 130 -11.01 1.13 -11.36
CA GLY A 130 -11.76 1.61 -10.21
C GLY A 130 -11.10 2.81 -9.51
N ALA A 131 -9.79 2.79 -9.34
CA ALA A 131 -9.05 3.93 -8.79
C ALA A 131 -9.21 5.18 -9.67
N THR A 132 -9.11 5.01 -10.99
CA THR A 132 -9.26 6.12 -11.93
C THR A 132 -10.67 6.70 -11.86
N LEU A 133 -11.70 5.86 -11.87
CA LEU A 133 -13.10 6.30 -11.73
C LEU A 133 -13.33 7.05 -10.42
N VAL A 134 -12.87 6.51 -9.30
CA VAL A 134 -13.00 7.19 -8.00
C VAL A 134 -12.28 8.52 -7.99
N ALA A 135 -11.06 8.58 -8.52
CA ALA A 135 -10.27 9.81 -8.57
C ALA A 135 -10.92 10.89 -9.44
N VAL A 136 -11.47 10.53 -10.59
CA VAL A 136 -12.09 11.47 -11.54
C VAL A 136 -13.44 11.98 -11.02
N HIS A 137 -14.28 11.11 -10.44
CA HIS A 137 -15.62 11.49 -10.01
C HIS A 137 -15.70 12.05 -8.59
N PHE A 138 -14.86 11.57 -7.67
CA PHE A 138 -14.91 11.91 -6.25
C PHE A 138 -13.62 12.55 -5.72
N GLY A 139 -12.58 12.66 -6.56
CA GLY A 139 -11.31 13.29 -6.21
C GLY A 139 -10.32 12.37 -5.48
N PHE A 140 -9.08 12.86 -5.35
CA PHE A 140 -7.96 12.09 -4.78
C PHE A 140 -8.03 11.91 -3.26
N PHE A 141 -8.80 12.74 -2.56
CA PHE A 141 -9.09 12.51 -1.14
C PHE A 141 -9.97 11.27 -0.97
N ALA A 142 -11.08 11.17 -1.72
CA ALA A 142 -11.95 10.00 -1.73
C ALA A 142 -11.20 8.73 -2.17
N LEU A 143 -10.29 8.84 -3.15
CA LEU A 143 -9.40 7.75 -3.53
C LEU A 143 -8.55 7.26 -2.34
N GLY A 144 -7.94 8.19 -1.59
CA GLY A 144 -7.14 7.89 -0.41
C GLY A 144 -7.96 7.21 0.69
N VAL A 145 -9.13 7.75 1.01
CA VAL A 145 -10.06 7.16 1.99
C VAL A 145 -10.50 5.76 1.56
N SER A 146 -10.82 5.56 0.28
CA SER A 146 -11.18 4.25 -0.28
C SER A 146 -10.03 3.26 -0.14
N ALA A 147 -8.79 3.69 -0.40
CA ALA A 147 -7.61 2.85 -0.22
C ALA A 147 -7.45 2.40 1.23
N VAL A 148 -7.58 3.34 2.19
CA VAL A 148 -7.53 3.03 3.63
C VAL A 148 -8.64 2.06 4.00
N GLY A 149 -9.88 2.31 3.57
CA GLY A 149 -11.04 1.46 3.85
C GLY A 149 -10.85 0.02 3.35
N LEU A 150 -10.30 -0.17 2.15
CA LEU A 150 -9.99 -1.50 1.61
C LEU A 150 -8.95 -2.25 2.46
N TYR A 151 -7.89 -1.57 2.89
CA TYR A 151 -6.87 -2.20 3.76
C TYR A 151 -7.41 -2.52 5.17
N VAL A 152 -8.27 -1.66 5.72
CA VAL A 152 -8.96 -1.93 6.99
C VAL A 152 -9.89 -3.13 6.87
N ALA A 153 -10.63 -3.26 5.76
CA ALA A 153 -11.48 -4.43 5.52
C ALA A 153 -10.67 -5.73 5.48
N VAL A 154 -9.52 -5.73 4.79
CA VAL A 154 -8.59 -6.88 4.78
C VAL A 154 -8.07 -7.19 6.18
N TRP A 155 -7.69 -6.17 6.94
CA TRP A 155 -7.25 -6.33 8.33
C TRP A 155 -8.32 -7.01 9.19
N LEU A 156 -9.56 -6.53 9.15
CA LEU A 156 -10.67 -7.10 9.91
C LEU A 156 -10.92 -8.57 9.54
N CYS A 157 -10.95 -8.89 8.25
CA CYS A 157 -11.09 -10.28 7.79
C CYS A 157 -9.93 -11.17 8.27
N SER A 158 -8.70 -10.65 8.28
CA SER A 158 -7.52 -11.40 8.74
C SER A 158 -7.56 -11.69 10.24
N VAL A 159 -8.04 -10.74 11.06
CA VAL A 159 -8.17 -10.90 12.51
C VAL A 159 -9.25 -11.94 12.85
N GLN A 160 -10.39 -11.90 12.15
CA GLN A 160 -11.49 -12.86 12.33
C GLN A 160 -11.07 -14.29 11.94
N ALA A 161 -10.32 -14.45 10.85
CA ALA A 161 -9.80 -15.76 10.47
C ALA A 161 -8.82 -16.33 11.52
N PHE A 162 -8.00 -15.48 12.12
CA PHE A 162 -7.04 -15.89 13.15
C PHE A 162 -7.69 -16.19 14.52
N SER A 163 -8.81 -15.54 14.85
CA SER A 163 -9.58 -15.88 16.06
C SER A 163 -10.33 -17.21 15.90
N ALA A 164 -10.92 -17.48 14.73
CA ALA A 164 -11.62 -18.72 14.44
C ALA A 164 -10.69 -19.95 14.51
N SER A 165 -9.46 -19.85 13.98
CA SER A 165 -8.47 -20.93 14.00
C SER A 165 -7.93 -21.27 15.41
N ARG A 166 -8.02 -20.35 16.38
CA ARG A 166 -7.60 -20.61 17.76
C ARG A 166 -8.67 -21.31 18.58
N ALA A 167 -9.95 -21.10 18.28
CA ALA A 167 -11.06 -21.74 18.97
C ALA A 167 -11.20 -23.23 18.63
N THR A 168 -10.79 -23.66 17.43
CA THR A 168 -10.88 -25.07 16.99
C THR A 168 -9.76 -25.98 17.53
N HIS A 169 -8.76 -25.43 18.22
CA HIS A 169 -7.62 -26.19 18.77
C HIS A 169 -7.66 -26.31 20.30
N SER A 170 -8.70 -25.77 20.96
CA SER A 170 -8.91 -25.85 22.41
C SER A 170 -9.94 -26.92 22.84
N ASP A 171 -10.49 -27.66 21.89
CA ASP A 171 -11.39 -28.81 22.09
C ASP A 171 -10.66 -30.12 21.74
#